data_AF-A0A0G1DKC8-F1
#
_entry.id   AF-A0A0G1DKC8-F1
#
_cell.length_a   1.000
_cell.length_b   1.000
_cell.length_c   1.000
_cell.angle_alpha   90.00
_cell.angle_beta   90.00
_cell.angle_gamma   90.00
#
_symmetry.space_group_name_H-M   'P 1'
#
loop_
_entity.id
_entity.type
_entity.pdbx_description
1 polymer ?
#
loop_
_entity_poly.entity_id
_entity_poly.type
_entity_poly.pdbx_seq_one_letter_code
_entity_poly.pdbx_strand_id
1 'polypeptide(L)'
;MGRGLPHLFFEKLRIIFVIVFIALLAAFGLEFTQNDWDLGKLWETKSFQESKVSRDTAGNILFDKLGNITTDKSKGKIADDYNCADFSTKPEAQAFFEKVGGTGNDINRLDGDKDGEACESLPKGNTL
;
A
#
# COMPACT_ATOMS: atom_id res chain seq x y z
N MET A 1 19.26 -13.25 -58.69
CA MET A 1 19.23 -12.71 -57.32
C MET A 1 18.30 -13.55 -56.44
N GLY A 2 18.77 -14.67 -55.89
CA GLY A 2 18.01 -15.41 -54.88
C GLY A 2 18.22 -14.73 -53.53
N ARG A 3 17.20 -14.03 -53.00
CA ARG A 3 17.22 -13.57 -51.60
C ARG A 3 17.15 -14.83 -50.73
N GLY A 4 18.33 -15.29 -50.29
CA GLY A 4 18.49 -16.53 -49.57
C GLY A 4 17.65 -16.56 -48.28
N LEU A 5 16.94 -17.66 -48.11
CA LEU A 5 16.23 -18.13 -46.92
C LEU A 5 16.86 -17.74 -45.55
N PRO A 6 18.21 -17.69 -45.35
CA PRO A 6 18.79 -17.24 -44.08
C PRO A 6 18.59 -15.76 -43.74
N HIS A 7 18.42 -14.85 -44.71
CA HIS A 7 18.24 -13.41 -44.43
C HIS A 7 16.90 -13.13 -43.72
N LEU A 8 15.82 -13.78 -44.19
CA LEU A 8 14.49 -13.66 -43.58
C LEU A 8 14.45 -14.23 -42.15
N PHE A 9 15.24 -15.28 -41.87
CA PHE A 9 15.35 -15.87 -40.55
C PHE A 9 16.10 -14.95 -39.57
N PHE A 10 17.26 -14.41 -39.96
CA PHE A 10 18.02 -13.46 -39.14
C PHE A 10 17.30 -12.13 -38.92
N GLU A 11 16.57 -11.64 -39.91
CA GLU A 11 15.82 -10.38 -39.81
C GLU A 11 14.61 -10.53 -38.87
N LYS A 12 13.86 -11.63 -38.96
CA LYS A 12 12.78 -11.93 -38.02
C LYS A 12 13.29 -12.20 -36.61
N LEU A 13 14.42 -12.91 -36.45
CA LEU A 13 15.06 -13.13 -35.17
C LEU A 13 15.51 -11.81 -34.53
N ARG A 14 16.10 -10.90 -35.32
CA ARG A 14 16.51 -9.56 -34.85
C ARG A 14 15.33 -8.74 -34.35
N ILE A 15 14.20 -8.78 -35.07
CA ILE A 15 12.98 -8.08 -34.65
C ILE A 15 12.46 -8.64 -33.33
N ILE A 16 12.44 -9.97 -33.16
CA ILE A 16 12.03 -10.61 -31.90
C ILE A 16 12.94 -10.17 -30.75
N PHE A 17 14.26 -10.18 -30.94
CA PHE A 17 15.20 -9.71 -29.91
C PHE A 17 15.00 -8.24 -29.56
N VAL A 18 14.68 -7.37 -30.52
CA VAL A 18 14.38 -5.95 -30.25
C VAL A 18 13.08 -5.83 -29.44
N ILE A 19 12.03 -6.56 -29.79
CA ILE A 19 10.76 -6.55 -29.03
C ILE A 19 10.98 -7.04 -27.60
N VAL A 20 11.70 -8.16 -27.44
CA VAL A 20 12.04 -8.70 -26.11
C VAL A 20 12.88 -7.71 -25.33
N PHE A 21 13.88 -7.07 -25.95
CA PHE A 21 14.71 -6.08 -25.30
C PHE A 21 13.90 -4.86 -24.84
N ILE A 22 12.98 -4.34 -25.67
CA ILE A 22 12.09 -3.24 -25.29
C ILE A 22 11.17 -3.65 -24.13
N ALA A 23 10.59 -4.86 -24.18
CA ALA A 23 9.76 -5.36 -23.10
C ALA A 23 10.54 -5.50 -21.79
N LEU A 24 11.78 -6.01 -21.85
CA LEU A 24 12.67 -6.10 -20.70
C LEU A 24 13.07 -4.73 -20.16
N LEU A 25 13.36 -3.76 -21.03
CA LEU A 25 13.65 -2.38 -20.61
C LEU A 25 12.44 -1.71 -19.93
N ALA A 26 11.23 -1.95 -20.44
CA ALA A 26 10.01 -1.46 -19.80
C ALA A 26 9.82 -2.07 -18.41
N ALA A 27 9.99 -3.39 -18.28
CA ALA A 27 9.93 -4.08 -16.98
C ALA A 27 10.98 -3.53 -16.00
N PHE A 28 12.24 -3.41 -16.44
CA PHE A 28 13.32 -2.86 -15.63
C PHE A 28 13.06 -1.41 -15.18
N GLY A 29 12.48 -0.58 -16.06
CA GLY A 29 12.10 0.79 -15.74
C GLY A 29 11.05 0.88 -14.62
N LEU A 30 10.10 -0.05 -14.57
CA LEU A 30 9.14 -0.12 -13.47
C LEU A 30 9.83 -0.52 -12.15
N GLU A 31 10.69 -1.53 -12.18
CA GLU A 31 11.43 -2.02 -11.00
C GLU A 31 12.39 -0.98 -10.41
N PHE A 32 13.10 -0.23 -11.24
CA PHE A 32 14.09 0.76 -10.79
C PHE A 32 13.46 1.89 -9.93
N THR A 33 12.17 2.17 -10.11
CA THR A 33 11.54 3.33 -9.48
C THR A 33 11.07 3.14 -8.04
N GLN A 34 11.23 1.94 -7.43
CA GLN A 34 10.76 1.60 -6.07
C GLN A 34 9.36 2.15 -5.72
N ASN A 35 8.50 2.32 -6.72
CA ASN A 35 7.15 2.84 -6.51
C ASN A 35 6.21 1.64 -6.36
N ASP A 36 5.61 1.54 -5.18
CA ASP A 36 4.53 0.61 -4.92
C ASP A 36 3.21 1.31 -5.28
N TRP A 37 2.44 0.71 -6.19
CA TRP A 37 1.20 1.28 -6.71
C TRP A 37 0.01 0.44 -6.27
N ASP A 38 -0.95 1.07 -5.59
CA ASP A 38 -2.20 0.44 -5.17
C ASP A 38 -3.11 0.21 -6.39
N LEU A 39 -3.21 -1.04 -6.83
CA LEU A 39 -3.99 -1.42 -8.01
C LEU A 39 -5.50 -1.19 -7.84
N GLY A 40 -6.02 -1.27 -6.61
CA GLY A 40 -7.42 -1.00 -6.32
C GLY A 40 -7.72 0.48 -6.49
N LYS A 41 -6.90 1.33 -5.86
CA LYS A 41 -7.03 2.78 -5.99
C LYS A 41 -6.81 3.26 -7.43
N LEU A 42 -5.89 2.64 -8.17
CA LEU A 42 -5.67 2.94 -9.58
C LEU A 42 -6.91 2.60 -10.43
N TRP A 43 -7.59 1.49 -10.12
CA TRP A 43 -8.83 1.11 -10.82
C TRP A 43 -9.98 2.09 -10.56
N GLU A 44 -10.12 2.55 -9.31
CA GLU A 44 -11.17 3.50 -8.92
C GLU A 44 -10.93 4.91 -9.46
N THR A 45 -9.71 5.42 -9.31
CA THR A 45 -9.35 6.82 -9.61
C THR A 45 -8.82 7.03 -11.02
N LYS A 46 -8.32 5.96 -11.66
CA LYS A 46 -7.57 6.00 -12.93
C LYS A 46 -6.35 6.93 -12.88
N SER A 47 -5.85 7.25 -11.68
CA SER A 47 -4.75 8.18 -11.46
C SER A 47 -3.56 7.47 -10.83
N PHE A 48 -2.45 7.40 -11.57
CA PHE A 48 -1.21 6.85 -11.04
C PHE A 48 -0.75 7.63 -9.80
N GLN A 49 -0.77 8.97 -9.85
CA GLN A 49 -0.32 9.78 -8.72
C GLN A 49 -1.08 9.49 -7.42
N GLU A 50 -2.39 9.23 -7.50
CA GLU A 50 -3.21 8.93 -6.33
C GLU A 50 -3.04 7.50 -5.81
N SER A 51 -2.63 6.57 -6.68
CA SER A 51 -2.36 5.17 -6.34
C SER A 51 -0.98 4.94 -5.71
N LYS A 52 -0.12 5.97 -5.63
CA LYS A 52 1.21 5.81 -5.03
C LYS A 52 1.10 5.55 -3.52
N VAL A 53 1.62 4.41 -3.06
CA VAL A 53 1.72 4.08 -1.63
C VAL A 53 3.06 4.59 -1.09
N SER A 54 3.03 5.35 0.00
CA SER A 54 4.24 5.88 0.62
C SER A 54 4.71 4.96 1.75
N ARG A 55 6.01 4.63 1.75
CA ARG A 55 6.67 3.82 2.78
C ARG A 55 7.76 4.65 3.47
N ASP A 56 8.10 4.29 4.70
CA ASP A 56 9.22 4.89 5.41
C ASP A 56 10.59 4.38 4.87
N THR A 57 11.69 4.86 5.45
CA THR A 57 13.05 4.43 5.07
C THR A 57 13.32 2.94 5.31
N ALA A 58 12.50 2.26 6.13
CA ALA A 58 12.60 0.83 6.39
C ALA A 58 11.68 -0.02 5.50
N GLY A 59 10.85 0.62 4.66
CA GLY A 59 9.89 -0.06 3.77
C GLY A 59 8.54 -0.35 4.43
N ASN A 60 8.28 0.20 5.62
CA ASN A 60 7.03 0.01 6.35
C ASN A 60 5.98 1.06 5.95
N ILE A 61 4.70 0.68 6.00
CA ILE A 61 3.57 1.61 5.92
C ILE A 61 3.29 2.09 7.34
N LEU A 62 3.42 3.40 7.58
CA LEU A 62 3.07 3.98 8.87
C LEU A 62 1.67 4.58 8.78
N PHE A 63 0.89 4.38 9.84
CA PHE A 63 -0.42 4.99 10.03
C PHE A 63 -0.31 6.05 11.11
N ASP A 64 -0.95 7.20 10.94
CA ASP A 64 -1.16 8.15 12.02
C ASP A 64 -2.29 7.68 12.97
N LYS A 65 -2.55 8.42 14.05
CA LYS A 65 -3.63 8.12 15.01
C LYS A 65 -5.04 8.13 14.40
N LEU A 66 -5.20 8.69 13.20
CA LEU A 66 -6.45 8.72 12.44
C LEU A 66 -6.50 7.61 11.37
N GLY A 67 -5.51 6.71 11.37
CA GLY A 67 -5.36 5.62 10.42
C GLY A 67 -5.01 6.07 9.00
N ASN A 68 -4.54 7.30 8.79
CA ASN A 68 -4.02 7.72 7.48
C ASN A 68 -2.57 7.28 7.29
N ILE A 69 -2.21 6.94 6.06
CA ILE A 69 -0.81 6.65 5.71
C ILE A 69 0.03 7.92 5.89
N THR A 70 1.14 7.80 6.60
CA THR A 70 2.12 8.86 6.83
C THR A 70 3.54 8.34 6.58
N THR A 71 4.46 9.24 6.26
CA THR A 71 5.90 8.95 6.22
C THR A 71 6.65 9.52 7.42
N ASP A 72 5.93 10.26 8.28
CA ASP A 72 6.50 10.90 9.46
C ASP A 72 6.49 9.94 10.65
N LYS A 73 7.67 9.39 10.98
CA LYS A 73 7.89 8.50 12.14
C LYS A 73 7.54 9.15 13.48
N SER A 74 7.47 10.48 13.56
CA SER A 74 7.07 11.16 14.80
C SER A 74 5.55 11.21 14.99
N LYS A 75 4.78 10.95 13.93
CA LYS A 75 3.31 11.07 13.92
C LYS A 75 2.60 9.75 13.68
N GLY A 76 3.32 8.73 13.23
CA GLY A 76 2.74 7.43 12.93
C GLY A 76 3.60 6.26 13.36
N LYS A 77 2.94 5.11 13.50
CA LYS A 77 3.54 3.81 13.79
C LYS A 77 3.09 2.81 12.74
N ILE A 78 3.72 1.65 12.69
CA ILE A 78 3.20 0.53 11.93
C ILE A 78 1.85 0.09 12.50
N ALA A 79 1.03 -0.53 11.64
CA ALA A 79 -0.37 -0.80 11.97
C ALA A 79 -0.52 -1.62 13.26
N ASP A 80 0.42 -2.51 13.56
CA ASP A 80 0.44 -3.47 14.68
C ASP A 80 1.11 -2.95 15.97
N ASP A 81 1.59 -1.70 15.98
CA ASP A 81 2.24 -1.05 17.13
C ASP A 81 1.27 -0.17 17.94
N TYR A 82 -0.02 -0.17 17.61
CA TYR A 82 -1.03 0.65 18.27
C TYR A 82 -1.70 -0.10 19.43
N ASN A 83 -2.02 0.63 20.49
CA ASN A 83 -2.79 0.11 21.62
C ASN A 83 -3.74 1.16 22.19
N CYS A 84 -4.60 0.78 23.13
CA CYS A 84 -5.58 1.69 23.72
C CYS A 84 -4.97 2.92 24.43
N ALA A 85 -3.71 2.87 24.88
CA ALA A 85 -3.05 4.02 25.50
C ALA A 85 -2.60 5.07 24.47
N ASP A 86 -2.66 4.78 23.17
CA ASP A 86 -2.34 5.73 22.12
C ASP A 86 -3.48 6.72 21.83
N PHE A 87 -4.69 6.40 22.29
CA PHE A 87 -5.92 7.16 22.02
C PHE A 87 -6.44 7.83 23.27
N SER A 88 -6.99 9.03 23.12
CA SER A 88 -7.53 9.79 24.27
C SER A 88 -8.98 9.41 24.56
N THR A 89 -9.70 8.95 23.55
CA THR A 89 -11.14 8.67 23.62
C THR A 89 -11.52 7.42 22.83
N LYS A 90 -12.61 6.76 23.23
CA LYS A 90 -13.17 5.61 22.51
C LYS A 90 -13.44 5.94 21.03
N PRO A 91 -14.08 7.07 20.65
CA PRO A 91 -14.32 7.38 19.24
C PRO A 91 -13.04 7.50 18.39
N GLU A 92 -11.93 8.02 18.95
CA GLU A 92 -10.64 8.03 18.25
C GLU A 92 -10.13 6.60 18.00
N ALA A 93 -10.15 5.75 19.03
CA ALA A 93 -9.71 4.37 18.92
C ALA A 93 -10.58 3.57 17.94
N GLN A 94 -11.89 3.77 17.98
CA GLN A 94 -12.86 3.13 17.08
C GLN A 94 -12.59 3.51 15.61
N ALA A 95 -12.41 4.80 15.33
CA ALA A 95 -12.16 5.26 13.96
C ALA A 95 -10.86 4.69 13.39
N PHE A 96 -9.81 4.59 14.22
CA PHE A 96 -8.58 3.92 13.82
C PHE A 96 -8.81 2.43 13.57
N PHE A 97 -9.44 1.73 14.51
CA PHE A 97 -9.73 0.30 14.45
C PHE A 97 -10.45 -0.09 13.15
N GLU A 98 -11.56 0.57 12.84
CA GLU A 98 -12.36 0.31 11.63
C GLU A 98 -11.56 0.51 10.34
N LYS A 99 -10.67 1.49 10.34
CA LYS A 99 -9.90 1.87 9.16
C LYS A 99 -8.74 0.93 8.86
N VAL A 100 -8.12 0.36 9.89
CA VAL A 100 -6.94 -0.52 9.73
C VAL A 100 -7.28 -2.01 9.68
N GLY A 101 -8.54 -2.39 9.90
CA GLY A 101 -8.98 -3.77 9.72
C GLY A 101 -10.25 -4.20 10.46
N GLY A 102 -10.61 -3.49 11.53
CA GLY A 102 -11.74 -3.84 12.40
C GLY A 102 -11.63 -5.25 12.99
N THR A 103 -12.76 -5.82 13.40
CA THR A 103 -12.82 -7.16 14.04
C THR A 103 -12.30 -8.28 13.13
N GLY A 104 -12.37 -8.09 11.81
CA GLY A 104 -11.82 -9.03 10.82
C GLY A 104 -10.29 -9.10 10.82
N ASN A 105 -9.62 -8.04 11.31
CA ASN A 105 -8.17 -7.94 11.33
C ASN A 105 -7.68 -7.08 12.52
N ASP A 106 -8.04 -7.48 13.74
CA ASP A 106 -7.63 -6.79 14.98
C ASP A 106 -6.23 -7.21 15.45
N ILE A 107 -5.21 -6.81 14.69
CA ILE A 107 -3.81 -7.13 15.01
C ILE A 107 -3.37 -6.45 16.31
N ASN A 108 -3.89 -5.25 16.56
CA ASN A 108 -3.59 -4.42 17.73
C ASN A 108 -4.28 -4.86 19.02
N ARG A 109 -5.25 -5.78 18.90
CA ARG A 109 -6.10 -6.21 20.02
C ARG A 109 -6.83 -5.03 20.68
N LEU A 110 -7.29 -4.08 19.87
CA LEU A 110 -8.07 -2.94 20.37
C LEU A 110 -9.48 -3.38 20.78
N ASP A 111 -10.02 -4.42 20.14
CA ASP A 111 -11.32 -5.04 20.40
C ASP A 111 -11.08 -6.45 20.98
N GLY A 112 -10.74 -6.47 22.28
CA GLY A 112 -10.21 -7.66 22.94
C GLY A 112 -11.21 -8.82 23.06
N ASP A 113 -12.50 -8.51 23.18
CA ASP A 113 -13.60 -9.46 23.27
C ASP A 113 -14.34 -9.68 21.94
N LYS A 114 -13.99 -8.91 20.91
CA LYS A 114 -14.41 -9.08 19.51
C LYS A 114 -15.88 -8.76 19.27
N ASP A 115 -16.40 -7.78 19.99
CA ASP A 115 -17.78 -7.33 19.85
C ASP A 115 -17.95 -6.19 18.83
N GLY A 116 -16.83 -5.68 18.29
CA GLY A 116 -16.79 -4.57 17.34
C GLY A 116 -16.52 -3.21 17.97
N GLU A 117 -16.40 -3.12 19.30
CA GLU A 117 -16.10 -1.90 20.04
C GLU A 117 -14.64 -1.85 20.50
N ALA A 118 -13.85 -1.00 19.88
CA ALA A 118 -12.46 -0.82 20.26
C ALA A 118 -12.31 -0.01 21.56
N CYS A 119 -11.44 -0.48 22.46
CA CYS A 119 -10.97 0.22 23.64
C CYS A 119 -12.10 0.81 24.50
N GLU A 120 -13.12 0.00 24.82
CA GLU A 120 -14.32 0.42 25.58
C GLU A 120 -14.03 1.10 26.93
N SER A 121 -12.86 0.82 27.51
CA SER A 121 -12.40 1.44 28.76
C SER A 121 -12.06 2.94 28.62
N LEU A 122 -11.92 3.45 27.40
CA LEU A 122 -11.62 4.87 27.15
C LEU A 122 -12.87 5.75 27.31
N PRO A 123 -12.71 7.04 27.66
CA PRO A 123 -13.81 7.98 27.70
C PRO A 123 -14.51 8.10 26.34
N LYS A 124 -15.85 8.23 26.33
CA LYS A 124 -16.63 8.38 25.07
C LYS A 124 -16.42 9.73 24.36
N GLY A 125 -15.49 10.56 24.83
CA GLY A 125 -15.35 11.97 24.43
C GLY A 125 -16.37 12.86 25.12
N ASN A 126 -16.10 14.16 25.22
CA ASN A 126 -17.06 15.11 25.79
C ASN A 126 -18.33 15.12 24.93
N THR A 127 -19.37 14.47 25.41
CA THR A 127 -20.75 14.72 24.98
C THR A 127 -21.11 16.13 25.46
N LEU A 128 -20.96 17.11 24.56
CA LEU A 128 -21.64 18.40 24.68
C LEU A 128 -23.06 18.27 24.15
#